data_AF-A0A2S6TJK1-F1
#
_entry.id   AF-A0A2S6TJK1-F1
#
_cell.length_a   1.000
_cell.length_b   1.000
_cell.length_c   1.000
_cell.angle_alpha   90.00
_cell.angle_beta   90.00
_cell.angle_gamma   90.00
#
_symmetry.space_group_name_H-M   'P 1'
#
loop_
_entity.id
_entity.type
_entity.pdbx_description
1 polymer ?
#
loop_
_entity_poly.entity_id
_entity_poly.type
_entity_poly.pdbx_seq_one_letter_code
_entity_poly.pdbx_strand_id
1 'polypeptide(L)'
;MADQDEQILQSSDETTMARPQRWAQPFDPDMSDADVESLTKNALFKDVDATKFPKHIPFEGILRNDTRIVKFSPGEIVVREG
;
A
#
# COMPACT_ATOMS: atom_id res chain seq x y z
N MET A 1 60.06 -6.43 17.25
CA MET A 1 59.66 -5.09 16.80
C MET A 1 58.51 -5.33 15.84
N ALA A 2 57.28 -5.25 16.36
CA ALA A 2 56.53 -3.99 16.42
C ALA A 2 56.08 -3.64 15.00
N ASP A 3 54.82 -3.44 14.66
CA ASP A 3 53.59 -3.27 15.42
C ASP A 3 52.47 -3.22 14.35
N GLN A 4 51.27 -3.69 14.72
CA GLN A 4 49.96 -3.06 14.43
C GLN A 4 49.51 -3.00 12.95
N ASP A 5 48.47 -3.75 12.57
CA ASP A 5 47.06 -3.33 12.68
C ASP A 5 46.80 -2.03 11.92
N GLU A 6 46.00 -2.09 10.84
CA GLU A 6 44.73 -1.37 10.83
C GLU A 6 43.90 -1.68 9.58
N GLN A 7 42.72 -2.23 9.88
CA GLN A 7 41.43 -1.90 9.26
C GLN A 7 41.14 -2.45 7.86
N ILE A 8 40.57 -3.66 7.94
CA ILE A 8 39.41 -4.11 7.17
C ILE A 8 38.49 -2.90 6.88
N LEU A 9 38.47 -2.44 5.63
CA LEU A 9 37.38 -1.62 5.09
C LEU A 9 36.14 -2.52 5.00
N GLN A 10 35.47 -2.70 6.13
CA GLN A 10 34.07 -3.09 6.14
C GLN A 10 33.30 -1.92 5.54
N SER A 11 33.00 -2.01 4.25
CA SER A 11 31.94 -1.22 3.64
C SER A 11 30.63 -1.70 4.26
N SER A 12 30.24 -1.06 5.38
CA SER A 12 28.85 -1.02 5.77
C SER A 12 28.11 -0.30 4.66
N ASP A 13 27.49 -1.07 3.78
CA ASP A 13 26.50 -0.59 2.84
C ASP A 13 25.32 -0.10 3.69
N GLU A 14 25.46 1.09 4.27
CA GLU A 14 24.36 1.85 4.85
C GLU A 14 23.43 2.17 3.68
N THR A 15 22.60 1.19 3.36
CA THR A 15 21.48 1.35 2.44
C THR A 15 20.64 2.43 3.08
N THR A 16 20.80 3.66 2.60
CA THR A 16 20.01 4.80 3.02
C THR A 16 18.58 4.46 2.61
N MET A 17 17.83 3.81 3.50
CA MET A 17 16.49 3.33 3.19
C MET A 17 15.64 4.57 2.90
N ALA A 18 15.43 4.85 1.61
CA ALA A 18 14.57 5.93 1.19
C ALA A 18 13.23 5.75 1.90
N ARG A 19 12.75 6.83 2.53
CA ARG A 19 11.50 6.78 3.30
C ARG A 19 10.41 6.15 2.42
N PRO A 20 9.77 5.05 2.85
CA PRO A 20 8.74 4.41 2.06
C PRO A 20 7.66 5.44 1.75
N GLN A 21 7.44 5.65 0.45
CA GLN A 21 6.43 6.59 -0.01
C GLN A 21 5.06 5.93 0.14
N ARG A 22 4.04 6.74 0.43
CA ARG A 22 2.66 6.26 0.42
C ARG A 22 2.34 5.71 -0.97
N TRP A 23 1.75 4.52 -1.03
CA TRP A 23 1.48 3.77 -2.27
C TRP A 23 2.71 3.26 -3.04
N ALA A 24 3.90 3.27 -2.43
CA ALA A 24 5.06 2.57 -2.98
C ALA A 24 4.80 1.05 -3.14
N GLN A 25 3.96 0.50 -2.25
CA GLN A 25 3.40 -0.83 -2.38
C GLN A 25 1.89 -0.75 -2.16
N PRO A 26 1.06 -1.03 -3.18
CA PRO A 26 -0.39 -1.09 -3.01
C PRO A 26 -0.77 -2.27 -2.12
N PHE A 27 -1.90 -2.16 -1.42
CA PHE A 27 -2.44 -3.22 -0.58
C PHE A 27 -2.87 -4.43 -1.40
N ASP A 28 -3.37 -4.20 -2.61
CA ASP A 28 -3.69 -5.22 -3.60
C ASP A 28 -3.07 -4.83 -4.96
N PRO A 29 -2.05 -5.57 -5.44
CA PRO A 29 -1.42 -5.30 -6.73
C PRO A 29 -2.35 -5.62 -7.91
N ASP A 30 -3.38 -6.43 -7.70
CA ASP A 30 -4.31 -6.86 -8.76
C ASP A 30 -5.50 -5.90 -8.94
N MET A 31 -5.63 -4.89 -8.07
CA MET A 31 -6.72 -3.93 -8.13
C MET A 31 -6.62 -3.05 -9.38
N SER A 32 -7.62 -3.14 -10.26
CA SER A 32 -7.66 -2.44 -11.54
C SER A 32 -8.44 -1.12 -11.47
N ASP A 33 -8.23 -0.25 -12.46
CA ASP A 33 -9.01 0.99 -12.57
C ASP A 33 -10.51 0.73 -12.82
N ALA A 34 -10.84 -0.39 -13.48
CA ALA A 34 -12.23 -0.81 -13.67
C ALA A 34 -12.91 -1.22 -12.35
N ASP A 35 -12.14 -1.82 -11.44
CA ASP A 35 -12.63 -2.16 -10.09
C ASP A 35 -12.93 -0.89 -9.29
N VAL A 36 -12.05 0.10 -9.35
CA VAL A 36 -12.24 1.42 -8.71
C VAL A 36 -13.47 2.14 -9.28
N GLU A 37 -13.66 2.11 -10.60
CA GLU A 37 -14.83 2.70 -11.25
C GLU A 37 -16.13 2.00 -10.81
N SER A 38 -16.12 0.67 -10.73
CA SER A 38 -17.26 -0.12 -10.26
C SER A 38 -17.61 0.17 -8.79
N LEU A 39 -16.58 0.30 -7.94
CA LEU A 39 -16.75 0.69 -6.53
C LEU A 39 -17.34 2.09 -6.41
N THR A 40 -16.86 3.06 -7.20
CA THR A 40 -17.36 4.45 -7.15
C THR A 40 -18.84 4.54 -7.56
N LYS A 41 -19.31 3.63 -8.43
CA LYS A 41 -20.72 3.54 -8.83
C LYS A 41 -21.60 2.82 -7.80
N ASN A 42 -21.01 2.10 -6.84
CA ASN A 42 -21.74 1.43 -5.77
C ASN A 42 -22.42 2.47 -4.87
N ALA A 43 -23.65 2.19 -4.43
CA ALA A 43 -24.43 3.09 -3.57
C ALA A 43 -23.68 3.51 -2.28
N LEU A 44 -22.77 2.67 -1.78
CA LEU A 44 -21.96 2.99 -0.60
C LEU A 44 -20.93 4.11 -0.82
N PHE A 45 -20.47 4.29 -2.06
CA PHE A 45 -19.42 5.25 -2.41
C PHE A 45 -19.91 6.38 -3.32
N LYS A 46 -21.07 6.20 -3.97
CA LYS A 46 -21.65 7.18 -4.90
C LYS A 46 -21.90 8.56 -4.26
N ASP A 47 -22.27 8.58 -2.99
CA ASP A 47 -22.57 9.82 -2.26
C ASP A 47 -21.31 10.45 -1.63
N VAL A 48 -20.14 9.82 -1.79
CA VAL A 48 -18.87 10.37 -1.31
C VAL A 48 -18.42 11.48 -2.24
N ASP A 49 -18.22 12.67 -1.66
CA ASP A 49 -17.70 13.83 -2.39
C ASP A 49 -16.18 13.71 -2.58
N ALA A 50 -15.77 13.20 -3.74
CA ALA A 50 -14.37 13.05 -4.12
C ALA A 50 -13.58 14.39 -4.14
N THR A 51 -14.26 15.54 -4.22
CA THR A 51 -13.60 16.85 -4.26
C THR A 51 -13.07 17.30 -2.90
N LYS A 52 -13.55 16.69 -1.81
CA LYS A 52 -13.07 16.95 -0.44
C LYS A 52 -11.71 16.30 -0.16
N PHE A 53 -11.23 15.46 -1.06
CA PHE A 53 -9.96 14.76 -0.91
C PHE A 53 -8.80 15.62 -1.42
N PRO A 54 -7.66 15.67 -0.70
CA PRO A 54 -6.48 16.39 -1.17
C PRO A 54 -5.97 15.84 -2.51
N LYS A 55 -5.42 16.72 -3.36
CA LYS A 55 -4.89 16.33 -4.68
C LYS A 55 -3.81 15.24 -4.64
N HIS A 56 -3.05 15.15 -3.54
CA HIS A 56 -1.99 14.16 -3.35
C HIS A 56 -2.52 12.82 -2.79
N ILE A 57 -3.78 12.76 -2.36
CA ILE A 57 -4.47 11.56 -1.87
C ILE A 57 -5.92 11.60 -2.38
N PRO A 58 -6.15 11.46 -3.71
CA PRO A 58 -7.50 11.42 -4.26
C PRO A 58 -8.27 10.19 -3.78
N PHE A 59 -9.60 10.29 -3.74
CA PHE A 59 -10.48 9.20 -3.33
C PHE A 59 -10.26 7.91 -4.14
N GLU A 60 -10.16 8.03 -5.46
CA GLU A 60 -9.86 6.90 -6.36
C GLU A 60 -8.50 6.25 -6.05
N GLY A 61 -7.50 7.07 -5.69
CA GLY A 61 -6.19 6.57 -5.28
C GLY A 61 -6.23 5.83 -3.95
N ILE A 62 -7.06 6.25 -3.00
CA ILE A 62 -7.30 5.51 -1.75
C ILE A 62 -7.95 4.17 -2.06
N LEU A 63 -9.01 4.15 -2.88
CA LEU A 63 -9.65 2.90 -3.28
C LEU A 63 -8.66 1.96 -3.95
N ARG A 64 -7.87 2.45 -4.91
CA ARG A 64 -6.92 1.63 -5.66
C ARG A 64 -5.79 1.05 -4.79
N ASN A 65 -5.25 1.83 -3.87
CA ASN A 65 -3.99 1.48 -3.22
C ASN A 65 -4.15 1.04 -1.76
N ASP A 66 -5.21 1.47 -1.07
CA ASP A 66 -5.42 1.17 0.35
C ASP A 66 -6.50 0.10 0.55
N THR A 67 -7.16 -0.37 -0.51
CA THR A 67 -8.22 -1.39 -0.44
C THR A 67 -7.93 -2.60 -1.31
N ARG A 68 -8.75 -3.64 -1.16
CA ARG A 68 -8.71 -4.86 -1.97
C ARG A 68 -10.12 -5.40 -2.15
N ILE A 69 -10.39 -6.05 -3.28
CA ILE A 69 -11.68 -6.70 -3.52
C ILE A 69 -11.53 -8.20 -3.27
N VAL A 70 -12.18 -8.70 -2.21
CA VAL A 70 -12.18 -10.14 -1.90
C VAL A 70 -13.53 -10.74 -2.24
N LYS A 71 -13.51 -11.84 -2.99
CA LYS A 71 -14.69 -12.68 -3.26
C LYS A 71 -14.68 -13.84 -2.29
N PHE A 72 -15.82 -14.07 -1.63
CA PHE A 72 -15.98 -15.17 -0.69
C PHE A 72 -16.98 -16.20 -1.21
N SER A 73 -16.76 -17.45 -0.86
CA SER A 73 -17.64 -18.57 -1.18
C SER A 73 -18.56 -18.91 0.00
N PRO A 74 -19.75 -19.49 -0.24
CA PRO A 74 -20.59 -19.98 0.84
C PRO A 74 -19.84 -20.96 1.76
N GLY A 75 -19.87 -20.70 3.06
CA GLY A 75 -19.17 -21.51 4.07
C GLY A 75 -17.77 -21.03 4.44
N GLU A 76 -17.24 -19.98 3.79
CA GLU A 76 -15.97 -19.37 4.19
C GLU A 76 -16.12 -18.48 5.41
N ILE A 77 -15.12 -18.52 6.31
CA ILE A 77 -15.03 -17.64 7.47
C ILE A 77 -14.26 -16.39 7.07
N VAL A 78 -14.96 -15.26 7.01
CA VAL A 78 -14.39 -13.96 6.61
C VAL A 78 -13.64 -13.28 7.75
N VAL A 79 -14.19 -13.34 8.95
CA VAL A 79 -13.60 -12.79 10.19
C VAL A 79 -13.77 -13.83 11.28
N ARG A 80 -12.70 -14.06 12.03
CA ARG A 80 -12.72 -14.93 13.21
C ARG A 80 -12.42 -14.07 14.44
N GLU A 81 -13.23 -14.23 15.47
CA GLU A 81 -13.00 -13.58 16.77
C GLU A 81 -11.68 -14.07 17.38
N GLY A 82 -10.89 -13.11 17.89
CA GLY A 82 -9.57 -13.30 18.50
C GLY A 82 -9.07 -12.01 19.10
#